data_AF-A0AAE9EY62-F1
#
_entry.id   AF-A0AAE9EY62-F1
#
_cell.length_a   1.000
_cell.length_b   1.000
_cell.length_c   1.000
_cell.angle_alpha   90.00
_cell.angle_beta   90.00
_cell.angle_gamma   90.00
#
_symmetry.space_group_name_H-M   'P 1'
#
loop_
_entity.id
_entity.type
_entity.pdbx_description
1 polymer ?
#
loop_
_entity_poly.entity_id
_entity_poly.type
_entity_poly.pdbx_seq_one_letter_code
_entity_poly.pdbx_strand_id
1 'polypeptide(L)'
;MPRVIVLVVLASLALYVSSDQIVQGALQKIFPYAAPAKVKTLTTNVNKQTAIAKAKTVVKNWIPKNWKAANAKVDAKNQLSKQAYAQKKALTFIDYRYSLKKYINYLYNQAVNTKYLTKPEADNMRTMFWAADSKALNNYTVTCQTFMMEAMQKIKKTPTIQESVTDLTGKFAKANPKDYANLQWTL
;
A
#
# COMPACT_ATOMS: atom_id res chain seq x y z
N MET A 1 38.85 4.87 2.23
CA MET A 1 37.87 4.04 2.96
C MET A 1 36.58 4.73 3.44
N PRO A 2 36.46 6.06 3.67
CA PRO A 2 35.20 6.64 4.17
C PRO A 2 34.10 6.75 3.10
N ARG A 3 34.46 6.89 1.80
CA ARG A 3 33.49 6.99 0.69
C ARG A 3 32.67 5.72 0.45
N VAL A 4 33.23 4.53 0.74
CA VAL A 4 32.55 3.24 0.55
C VAL A 4 31.52 3.00 1.66
N ILE A 5 31.85 3.36 2.90
CA ILE A 5 30.93 3.25 4.05
C ILE A 5 29.71 4.16 3.86
N VAL A 6 29.91 5.38 3.37
CA VAL A 6 28.81 6.32 3.08
C VAL A 6 27.90 5.80 1.96
N LEU A 7 28.45 5.17 0.92
CA LEU A 7 27.65 4.55 -0.15
C LEU A 7 26.88 3.31 0.32
N VAL A 8 27.47 2.47 1.19
CA VAL A 8 26.77 1.31 1.76
C VAL A 8 25.67 1.76 2.73
N VAL A 9 25.89 2.79 3.55
CA VAL A 9 24.87 3.35 4.45
C VAL A 9 23.77 4.08 3.67
N LEU A 10 24.10 4.82 2.61
CA LEU A 10 23.11 5.42 1.70
C LEU A 10 22.35 4.38 0.89
N ALA A 11 22.99 3.28 0.47
CA ALA A 11 22.30 2.14 -0.12
C ALA A 11 21.41 1.43 0.91
N SER A 12 21.84 1.32 2.17
CA SER A 12 21.04 0.76 3.28
C SER A 12 19.84 1.67 3.63
N LEU A 13 20.00 2.98 3.57
CA LEU A 13 18.94 3.98 3.76
C LEU A 13 18.02 4.10 2.54
N ALA A 14 18.55 3.91 1.33
CA ALA A 14 17.78 3.78 0.11
C ALA A 14 17.08 2.41 0.01
N LEU A 15 17.56 1.38 0.72
CA LEU A 15 16.90 0.08 0.93
C LEU A 15 15.96 0.09 2.13
N TYR A 16 16.05 1.08 3.02
CA TYR A 16 14.92 1.57 3.82
C TYR A 16 13.92 2.35 2.93
N VAL A 17 13.66 1.82 1.72
CA VAL A 17 12.34 1.96 1.12
C VAL A 17 11.41 1.35 2.15
N SER A 18 10.72 2.18 2.91
CA SER A 18 9.72 1.70 3.84
C SER A 18 8.79 0.76 3.03
N SER A 19 8.78 -0.52 3.40
CA SER A 19 8.18 -1.57 2.56
C SER A 19 6.67 -1.35 2.33
N ASP A 20 6.08 -0.42 3.09
CA ASP A 20 4.69 0.03 3.02
C ASP A 20 4.40 1.07 1.93
N GLN A 21 5.40 1.43 1.11
CA GLN A 21 5.27 2.47 0.08
C GLN A 21 4.27 2.15 -1.03
N ILE A 22 3.69 3.23 -1.56
CA ILE A 22 2.94 3.18 -2.82
C ILE A 22 3.95 2.99 -3.95
N VAL A 23 3.72 2.01 -4.83
CA VAL A 23 4.53 1.82 -6.03
C VAL A 23 3.97 2.63 -7.20
N GLN A 24 4.84 3.05 -8.12
CA GLN A 24 4.45 3.87 -9.27
C GLN A 24 3.35 3.20 -10.10
N GLY A 25 3.44 1.88 -10.29
CA GLY A 25 2.44 1.09 -11.03
C GLY A 25 1.02 1.22 -10.50
N ALA A 26 0.84 1.40 -9.19
CA ALA A 26 -0.48 1.59 -8.59
C ALA A 26 -1.12 2.91 -9.06
N LEU A 27 -0.37 4.01 -8.99
CA LEU A 27 -0.86 5.31 -9.44
C LEU A 27 -0.96 5.40 -10.97
N GLN A 28 -0.14 4.66 -11.72
CA GLN A 28 -0.26 4.57 -13.18
C GLN A 28 -1.58 3.93 -13.60
N LYS A 29 -2.06 2.93 -12.86
CA LYS A 29 -3.39 2.35 -13.12
C LYS A 29 -4.51 3.37 -12.89
N ILE A 30 -4.37 4.26 -11.90
CA ILE A 30 -5.36 5.33 -11.61
C ILE A 30 -5.26 6.48 -12.62
N PHE A 31 -4.06 6.78 -13.12
CA PHE A 31 -3.81 7.86 -14.07
C PHE A 31 -3.23 7.32 -15.39
N PRO A 32 -4.00 6.51 -16.16
CA PRO A 32 -3.48 5.83 -17.34
C PRO A 32 -3.09 6.78 -18.47
N TYR A 33 -3.59 8.02 -18.44
CA TYR A 33 -3.33 9.04 -19.46
C TYR A 33 -2.26 10.06 -19.05
N ALA A 34 -1.75 9.98 -17.83
CA ALA A 34 -0.70 10.88 -17.35
C ALA A 34 0.68 10.47 -17.86
N ALA A 35 1.57 11.44 -18.06
CA ALA A 35 2.95 11.15 -18.42
C ALA A 35 3.64 10.33 -17.30
N PRO A 36 4.32 9.20 -17.59
CA PRO A 36 4.91 8.34 -16.58
C PRO A 36 5.85 9.05 -15.59
N ALA A 37 6.65 10.01 -16.07
CA ALA A 37 7.53 10.81 -15.23
C ALA A 37 6.78 11.68 -14.21
N LYS A 38 5.58 12.18 -14.58
CA LYS A 38 4.73 12.94 -13.67
C LYS A 38 4.10 12.04 -12.60
N VAL A 39 3.72 10.82 -12.97
CA VAL A 39 3.22 9.82 -12.02
C VAL A 39 4.31 9.40 -11.05
N LYS A 40 5.54 9.16 -11.54
CA LYS A 40 6.71 8.88 -10.67
C LYS A 40 6.93 10.00 -9.64
N THR A 41 6.89 11.25 -10.09
CA THR A 41 7.01 12.43 -9.20
C THR A 41 5.89 12.47 -8.17
N LEU A 42 4.64 12.19 -8.58
CA LEU A 42 3.50 12.08 -7.66
C LEU A 42 3.74 11.00 -6.61
N THR A 43 4.11 9.78 -7.02
CA THR A 43 4.38 8.65 -6.12
C THR A 43 5.41 9.03 -5.08
N THR A 44 6.55 9.61 -5.50
CA THR A 44 7.59 10.07 -4.57
C THR A 44 7.07 11.12 -3.59
N ASN A 45 6.30 12.11 -4.06
CA ASN A 45 5.80 13.18 -3.20
C ASN A 45 4.73 12.72 -2.22
N VAL A 46 3.89 11.75 -2.61
CA VAL A 46 2.89 11.14 -1.73
C VAL A 46 3.57 10.28 -0.66
N ASN A 47 4.55 9.45 -1.03
CA ASN A 47 5.27 8.59 -0.07
C ASN A 47 6.08 9.37 0.97
N LYS A 48 6.47 10.62 0.69
CA LYS A 48 7.10 11.52 1.66
C LYS A 48 6.15 12.00 2.76
N GLN A 49 4.83 11.86 2.58
CA GLN A 49 3.86 12.37 3.55
C GLN A 49 3.56 11.34 4.62
N THR A 50 3.64 11.76 5.89
CA THR A 50 3.30 10.94 7.06
C THR A 50 1.85 11.08 7.51
N ALA A 51 1.14 12.10 7.02
CA ALA A 51 -0.25 12.36 7.36
C ALA A 51 -1.17 12.22 6.14
N ILE A 52 -2.28 11.52 6.32
CA ILE A 52 -3.27 11.24 5.26
C ILE A 52 -3.78 12.51 4.58
N ALA A 53 -4.04 13.57 5.35
CA ALA A 53 -4.50 14.85 4.83
C ALA A 53 -3.44 15.49 3.90
N LYS A 54 -2.16 15.45 4.28
CA LYS A 54 -1.05 15.97 3.48
C LYS A 54 -0.87 15.17 2.19
N ALA A 55 -0.93 13.83 2.27
CA ALA A 55 -0.89 12.95 1.09
C ALA A 55 -2.02 13.27 0.11
N LYS A 56 -3.25 13.45 0.61
CA LYS A 56 -4.40 13.85 -0.21
C LYS A 56 -4.22 15.24 -0.82
N THR A 57 -3.67 16.21 -0.09
CA THR A 57 -3.39 17.55 -0.63
C THR A 57 -2.39 17.48 -1.78
N VAL A 58 -1.33 16.68 -1.67
CA VAL A 58 -0.38 16.44 -2.78
C VAL A 58 -1.12 15.93 -4.03
N VAL A 59 -1.99 14.93 -3.87
CA VAL A 59 -2.79 14.38 -4.98
C VAL A 59 -3.71 15.46 -5.59
N LYS A 60 -4.48 16.18 -4.75
CA LYS A 60 -5.40 17.24 -5.21
C LYS A 60 -4.68 18.34 -5.99
N ASN A 61 -3.53 18.77 -5.54
CA ASN A 61 -2.76 19.84 -6.19
C ASN A 61 -2.11 19.36 -7.50
N TRP A 62 -1.77 18.07 -7.60
CA TRP A 62 -1.12 17.50 -8.78
C TRP A 62 -2.10 17.28 -9.94
N ILE A 63 -3.32 16.83 -9.65
CA ILE A 63 -4.31 16.38 -10.64
C ILE A 63 -4.60 17.43 -11.71
N PRO A 64 -5.00 18.68 -11.40
CA PRO A 64 -5.44 19.65 -12.41
C PRO A 64 -4.43 19.88 -13.54
N LYS A 65 -3.14 19.71 -13.25
CA LYS A 65 -2.05 19.97 -14.20
C LYS A 65 -1.50 18.71 -14.88
N ASN A 66 -1.73 17.52 -14.32
CA ASN A 66 -0.97 16.33 -14.70
C ASN A 66 -1.81 15.06 -14.90
N TRP A 67 -3.12 15.09 -14.66
CA TRP A 67 -4.00 13.90 -14.74
C TRP A 67 -4.03 13.26 -16.15
N LYS A 68 -3.74 14.04 -17.18
CA LYS A 68 -3.48 13.57 -18.56
C LYS A 68 -2.31 14.36 -19.17
N ALA A 69 -1.61 13.75 -20.12
CA ALA A 69 -0.68 14.46 -20.98
C ALA A 69 -1.44 15.34 -22.00
N ALA A 70 -0.83 16.43 -22.46
CA ALA A 70 -1.46 17.42 -23.34
C ALA A 70 -2.06 16.78 -24.62
N ASN A 71 -1.35 15.84 -25.22
CA ASN A 71 -1.74 15.17 -26.48
C ASN A 71 -2.26 13.75 -26.24
N ALA A 72 -2.67 13.40 -25.01
CA ALA A 72 -3.18 12.07 -24.71
C ALA A 72 -4.49 11.81 -25.46
N LYS A 73 -4.52 10.75 -26.28
CA LYS A 73 -5.77 10.18 -26.79
C LYS A 73 -6.45 9.42 -25.65
N VAL A 74 -7.54 9.98 -25.13
CA VAL A 74 -8.29 9.37 -24.03
C VAL A 74 -9.40 8.48 -24.58
N ASP A 75 -9.57 7.29 -23.99
CA ASP A 75 -10.76 6.48 -24.25
C ASP A 75 -11.92 7.01 -23.38
N ALA A 76 -12.95 7.54 -24.03
CA ALA A 76 -14.14 8.09 -23.38
C ALA A 76 -14.96 7.02 -22.61
N LYS A 77 -14.82 5.74 -22.97
CA LYS A 77 -15.48 4.62 -22.26
C LYS A 77 -14.81 4.34 -20.91
N ASN A 78 -13.52 4.62 -20.80
CA ASN A 78 -12.78 4.49 -19.55
C ASN A 78 -13.13 5.65 -18.60
N GLN A 79 -13.73 5.36 -17.45
CA GLN A 79 -14.11 6.38 -16.47
C GLN A 79 -12.91 7.18 -15.92
N LEU A 80 -11.69 6.62 -15.97
CA LEU A 80 -10.47 7.34 -15.57
C LEU A 80 -10.08 8.45 -16.55
N SER A 81 -10.73 8.54 -17.72
CA SER A 81 -10.66 9.72 -18.60
C SER A 81 -11.40 10.93 -18.02
N LYS A 82 -12.22 10.74 -16.98
CA LYS A 82 -12.93 11.82 -16.29
C LYS A 82 -12.12 12.24 -15.06
N GLN A 83 -11.63 13.48 -15.06
CA GLN A 83 -10.79 14.01 -13.98
C GLN A 83 -11.42 13.83 -12.59
N ALA A 84 -12.72 14.10 -12.44
CA ALA A 84 -13.42 13.94 -11.16
C ALA A 84 -13.43 12.49 -10.65
N TYR A 85 -13.59 11.52 -11.55
CA TYR A 85 -13.56 10.10 -11.20
C TYR A 85 -12.15 9.64 -10.84
N ALA A 86 -11.15 9.99 -11.65
CA ALA A 86 -9.74 9.71 -11.36
C ALA A 86 -9.31 10.33 -10.02
N GLN A 87 -9.74 11.56 -9.73
CA GLN A 87 -9.53 12.22 -8.45
C GLN A 87 -10.18 11.45 -7.31
N LYS A 88 -11.46 11.05 -7.42
CA LYS A 88 -12.13 10.26 -6.39
C LYS A 88 -11.36 8.97 -6.10
N LYS A 89 -10.98 8.23 -7.14
CA LYS A 89 -10.23 6.97 -7.02
C LYS A 89 -8.86 7.18 -6.38
N ALA A 90 -8.12 8.21 -6.77
CA ALA A 90 -6.83 8.53 -6.17
C ALA A 90 -6.96 8.88 -4.68
N LEU A 91 -7.96 9.67 -4.30
CA LEU A 91 -8.16 10.07 -2.90
C LEU A 91 -8.58 8.89 -2.02
N THR A 92 -9.50 8.04 -2.50
CA THR A 92 -9.90 6.84 -1.76
C THR A 92 -8.81 5.78 -1.76
N PHE A 93 -7.92 5.76 -2.77
CA PHE A 93 -6.72 4.93 -2.74
C PHE A 93 -5.79 5.35 -1.60
N ILE A 94 -5.60 6.66 -1.38
CA ILE A 94 -4.83 7.14 -0.21
C ILE A 94 -5.48 6.70 1.12
N ASP A 95 -6.81 6.74 1.23
CA ASP A 95 -7.52 6.20 2.40
C ASP A 95 -7.21 4.72 2.63
N TYR A 96 -7.36 3.92 1.58
CA TYR A 96 -7.00 2.51 1.57
C TYR A 96 -5.57 2.25 2.07
N ARG A 97 -4.57 2.97 1.55
CA ARG A 97 -3.16 2.77 1.94
C ARG A 97 -2.91 3.01 3.42
N TYR A 98 -3.51 4.06 3.97
CA TYR A 98 -3.39 4.35 5.40
C TYR A 98 -4.14 3.33 6.27
N SER A 99 -5.32 2.88 5.84
CA SER A 99 -6.07 1.83 6.54
C SER A 99 -5.36 0.47 6.48
N LEU A 100 -4.70 0.14 5.36
CA LEU A 100 -3.90 -1.08 5.24
C LEU A 100 -2.74 -1.10 6.23
N LYS A 101 -2.02 0.02 6.36
CA LYS A 101 -0.92 0.14 7.33
C LYS A 101 -1.42 -0.07 8.77
N LYS A 102 -2.57 0.50 9.12
CA LYS A 102 -3.19 0.26 10.44
C LYS A 102 -3.56 -1.21 10.62
N TYR A 103 -4.16 -1.83 9.61
CA TYR A 103 -4.58 -3.22 9.65
C TYR A 103 -3.39 -4.18 9.85
N ILE A 104 -2.31 -4.00 9.09
CA ILE A 104 -1.10 -4.83 9.24
C ILE A 104 -0.45 -4.62 10.61
N ASN A 105 -0.40 -3.38 11.10
CA ASN A 105 0.09 -3.11 12.46
C ASN A 105 -0.81 -3.75 13.53
N TYR A 106 -2.13 -3.77 13.33
CA TYR A 106 -3.05 -4.47 14.21
C TYR A 106 -2.77 -5.98 14.23
N LEU A 107 -2.64 -6.63 13.06
CA LEU A 107 -2.31 -8.06 12.98
C LEU A 107 -0.96 -8.36 13.66
N TYR A 108 0.05 -7.54 13.41
CA TYR A 108 1.37 -7.66 14.04
C TYR A 108 1.27 -7.57 15.57
N ASN A 109 0.59 -6.53 16.09
CA ASN A 109 0.45 -6.33 17.54
C ASN A 109 -0.34 -7.48 18.18
N GLN A 110 -1.40 -7.96 17.54
CA GLN A 110 -2.18 -9.09 18.03
C GLN A 110 -1.37 -10.37 18.06
N ALA A 111 -0.57 -10.65 17.02
CA ALA A 111 0.26 -11.84 16.96
C ALA A 111 1.32 -11.85 18.08
N VAL A 112 1.94 -10.70 18.37
CA VAL A 112 2.94 -10.57 19.45
C VAL A 112 2.29 -10.61 20.83
N ASN A 113 1.23 -9.83 21.05
CA ASN A 113 0.63 -9.68 22.38
C ASN A 113 -0.08 -10.95 22.86
N THR A 114 -0.66 -11.72 21.94
CA THR A 114 -1.26 -13.03 22.26
C THR A 114 -0.23 -14.16 22.32
N LYS A 115 1.06 -13.85 22.07
CA LYS A 115 2.16 -14.81 21.96
C LYS A 115 1.94 -15.87 20.87
N TYR A 116 1.05 -15.60 19.92
CA TYR A 116 0.83 -16.46 18.76
C TYR A 116 2.10 -16.56 17.89
N LEU A 117 2.75 -15.42 17.68
CA LEU A 117 4.08 -15.32 17.07
C LEU A 117 5.06 -14.68 18.06
N THR A 118 6.30 -15.14 18.04
CA THR A 118 7.44 -14.38 18.57
C THR A 118 7.61 -13.08 17.78
N LYS A 119 8.30 -12.09 18.37
CA LYS A 119 8.58 -10.83 17.69
C LYS A 119 9.29 -11.01 16.33
N PRO A 120 10.35 -11.85 16.20
CA PRO A 120 10.97 -12.12 14.91
C PRO A 120 10.02 -12.76 13.89
N GLU A 121 9.16 -13.70 14.31
CA GLU A 121 8.16 -14.30 13.41
C GLU A 121 7.14 -13.26 12.94
N ALA A 122 6.70 -12.35 13.82
CA ALA A 122 5.77 -11.28 13.48
C ALA A 122 6.42 -10.24 12.53
N ASP A 123 7.69 -9.91 12.74
CA ASP A 123 8.46 -9.05 11.84
C ASP A 123 8.59 -9.67 10.44
N ASN A 124 8.86 -10.97 10.37
CA ASN A 124 8.89 -11.72 9.11
C ASN A 124 7.52 -11.74 8.42
N MET A 125 6.44 -11.97 9.15
CA MET A 125 5.07 -11.92 8.62
C MET A 125 4.74 -10.54 8.04
N ARG A 126 5.07 -9.46 8.75
CA ARG A 126 4.86 -8.09 8.28
C ARG A 126 5.67 -7.80 7.01
N THR A 127 6.92 -8.24 6.96
CA THR A 127 7.80 -8.12 5.79
C THR A 127 7.22 -8.85 4.58
N MET A 128 6.74 -10.08 4.79
CA MET A 128 6.07 -10.88 3.76
C MET A 128 4.82 -10.19 3.21
N PHE A 129 3.99 -9.61 4.07
CA PHE A 129 2.79 -8.88 3.66
C PHE A 129 3.17 -7.71 2.75
N TRP A 130 4.14 -6.89 3.15
CA TRP A 130 4.58 -5.74 2.36
C TRP A 130 5.27 -6.13 1.04
N ALA A 131 6.01 -7.24 1.03
CA ALA A 131 6.59 -7.79 -0.19
C ALA A 131 5.49 -8.24 -1.17
N ALA A 132 4.46 -8.94 -0.68
CA ALA A 132 3.29 -9.30 -1.48
C ALA A 132 2.58 -8.06 -2.03
N ASP A 133 2.42 -7.02 -1.21
CA ASP A 133 1.76 -5.78 -1.59
C ASP A 133 2.49 -5.00 -2.68
N SER A 134 3.82 -4.91 -2.59
CA SER A 134 4.64 -4.29 -3.63
C SER A 134 4.56 -5.08 -4.94
N LYS A 135 4.63 -6.43 -4.90
CA LYS A 135 4.49 -7.30 -6.08
C LYS A 135 3.11 -7.16 -6.74
N ALA A 136 2.07 -7.01 -5.93
CA ALA A 136 0.68 -6.82 -6.37
C ALA A 136 0.39 -5.42 -6.95
N LEU A 137 1.39 -4.53 -7.03
CA LEU A 137 1.20 -3.13 -7.37
C LEU A 137 0.17 -2.44 -6.46
N ASN A 138 0.24 -2.73 -5.16
CA ASN A 138 -0.69 -2.28 -4.11
C ASN A 138 -2.16 -2.66 -4.36
N ASN A 139 -2.45 -3.75 -5.09
CA ASN A 139 -3.80 -4.29 -5.23
C ASN A 139 -4.14 -5.20 -4.05
N TYR A 140 -5.07 -4.78 -3.18
CA TYR A 140 -5.38 -5.50 -1.94
C TYR A 140 -5.76 -6.98 -2.12
N THR A 141 -6.62 -7.30 -3.09
CA THR A 141 -7.06 -8.68 -3.32
C THR A 141 -5.88 -9.58 -3.66
N VAL A 142 -5.03 -9.13 -4.60
CA VAL A 142 -3.82 -9.87 -5.00
C VAL A 142 -2.79 -9.91 -3.88
N THR A 143 -2.64 -8.83 -3.13
CA THR A 143 -1.79 -8.77 -1.91
C THR A 143 -2.19 -9.85 -0.92
N CYS A 144 -3.47 -9.91 -0.55
CA CYS A 144 -3.98 -10.86 0.45
C CYS A 144 -3.84 -12.31 -0.01
N GLN A 145 -4.15 -12.61 -1.27
CA GLN A 145 -3.97 -13.96 -1.82
C GLN A 145 -2.51 -14.40 -1.78
N THR A 146 -1.60 -13.53 -2.25
CA THR A 146 -0.16 -13.80 -2.29
C THR A 146 0.41 -13.97 -0.88
N PHE A 147 0.06 -13.06 0.04
CA PHE A 147 0.47 -13.12 1.44
C PHE A 147 -0.02 -14.40 2.12
N MET A 148 -1.32 -14.73 2.01
CA MET A 148 -1.89 -15.89 2.70
C MET A 148 -1.29 -17.20 2.20
N MET A 149 -1.08 -17.34 0.90
CA MET A 149 -0.41 -18.51 0.32
C MET A 149 0.99 -18.71 0.89
N GLU A 150 1.80 -17.64 0.95
CA GLU A 150 3.16 -17.71 1.48
C GLU A 150 3.18 -17.92 3.01
N ALA A 151 2.29 -17.24 3.73
CA ALA A 151 2.19 -17.32 5.18
C ALA A 151 1.76 -18.71 5.64
N MET A 152 0.79 -19.34 4.97
CA MET A 152 0.35 -20.71 5.28
C MET A 152 1.45 -21.74 5.05
N GLN A 153 2.36 -21.50 4.11
CA GLN A 153 3.51 -22.39 3.88
C GLN A 153 4.58 -22.24 4.97
N LYS A 154 4.83 -21.01 5.43
CA LYS A 154 5.95 -20.70 6.34
C LYS A 154 5.60 -20.68 7.82
N ILE A 155 4.34 -20.42 8.17
CA ILE A 155 3.87 -20.28 9.55
C ILE A 155 3.00 -21.50 9.90
N LYS A 156 3.61 -22.47 10.59
CA LYS A 156 2.93 -23.68 11.06
C LYS A 156 2.61 -23.52 12.55
N LYS A 157 1.38 -23.09 12.85
CA LYS A 157 0.85 -22.87 14.21
C LYS A 157 -0.57 -23.41 14.30
N THR A 158 -1.05 -23.57 15.53
CA THR A 158 -2.45 -23.91 15.85
C THR A 158 -3.01 -22.84 16.80
N PRO A 159 -4.14 -22.19 16.50
CA PRO A 159 -4.88 -22.24 15.22
C PRO A 159 -4.01 -21.80 14.03
N THR A 160 -4.41 -22.19 12.82
CA THR A 160 -3.65 -21.86 11.60
C THR A 160 -3.59 -20.34 11.40
N ILE A 161 -2.61 -19.88 10.62
CA ILE A 161 -2.49 -18.45 10.32
C ILE A 161 -3.72 -17.92 9.59
N GLN A 162 -4.37 -18.75 8.77
CA GLN A 162 -5.61 -18.40 8.07
C GLN A 162 -6.78 -18.19 9.04
N GLU A 163 -6.99 -19.11 9.98
CA GLU A 163 -8.03 -18.98 11.01
C GLU A 163 -7.78 -17.75 11.88
N SER A 164 -6.54 -17.56 12.30
CA SER A 164 -6.12 -16.42 13.13
C SER A 164 -6.33 -15.09 12.42
N VAL A 165 -5.88 -14.97 11.17
CA VAL A 165 -6.08 -13.75 10.36
C VAL A 165 -7.57 -13.50 10.12
N THR A 166 -8.36 -14.54 9.86
CA THR A 166 -9.82 -14.41 9.63
C THR A 166 -10.54 -13.88 10.86
N ASP A 167 -10.30 -14.46 12.04
CA ASP A 167 -10.86 -13.99 13.31
C ASP A 167 -10.43 -12.55 13.61
N LEU A 168 -9.13 -12.27 13.50
CA LEU A 168 -8.58 -10.94 13.75
C LEU A 168 -9.12 -9.90 12.76
N THR A 169 -9.36 -10.27 11.50
CA THR A 169 -10.02 -9.42 10.50
C THR A 169 -11.43 -9.06 10.96
N GLY A 170 -12.21 -10.04 11.42
CA GLY A 170 -13.56 -9.81 11.94
C GLY A 170 -13.56 -8.87 13.15
N LYS A 171 -12.61 -9.03 14.07
CA LYS A 171 -12.43 -8.13 15.22
C LYS A 171 -12.01 -6.72 14.79
N PHE A 172 -11.08 -6.61 13.84
CA PHE A 172 -10.66 -5.33 13.28
C PHE A 172 -11.82 -4.60 12.59
N ALA A 173 -12.63 -5.32 11.81
CA ALA A 173 -13.78 -4.77 11.11
C ALA A 173 -14.82 -4.19 12.07
N LYS A 174 -15.11 -4.88 13.16
CA LYS A 174 -16.03 -4.41 14.21
C LYS A 174 -15.51 -3.15 14.90
N ALA A 175 -14.22 -3.13 15.25
CA ALA A 175 -13.62 -2.01 15.99
C ALA A 175 -13.27 -0.80 15.10
N ASN A 176 -13.01 -1.02 13.81
CA ASN A 176 -12.53 0.00 12.88
C ASN A 176 -13.31 -0.03 11.56
N PRO A 177 -14.66 0.16 11.58
CA PRO A 177 -15.51 -0.07 10.41
C PRO A 177 -15.13 0.79 9.20
N LYS A 178 -14.71 2.04 9.44
CA LYS A 178 -14.25 2.95 8.37
C LYS A 178 -12.95 2.47 7.72
N ASP A 179 -11.96 2.07 8.53
CA ASP A 179 -10.69 1.59 7.99
C ASP A 179 -10.89 0.26 7.25
N TYR A 180 -11.75 -0.62 7.76
CA TYR A 180 -12.10 -1.87 7.08
C TYR A 180 -12.83 -1.64 5.75
N ALA A 181 -13.75 -0.67 5.68
CA ALA A 181 -14.40 -0.28 4.43
C ALA A 181 -13.38 0.24 3.40
N ASN A 182 -12.36 0.97 3.83
CA ASN A 182 -11.30 1.42 2.93
C ASN A 182 -10.44 0.26 2.39
N LEU A 183 -10.32 -0.87 3.11
CA LEU A 183 -9.60 -2.05 2.61
C LEU A 183 -10.31 -2.68 1.39
N GLN A 184 -11.61 -2.44 1.22
CA GLN A 184 -12.40 -2.91 0.08
C GLN A 184 -12.23 -2.02 -1.17
N TRP A 185 -11.19 -1.19 -1.21
CA TRP A 185 -10.94 -0.31 -2.35
C TRP A 185 -10.66 -1.13 -3.62
N THR A 186 -11.33 -0.74 -4.68
CA THR A 186 -11.15 -1.29 -6.03
C THR A 186 -10.97 -0.16 -7.02
N LEU A 187 -10.24 -0.45 -8.10
CA LEU A 187 -10.08 0.47 -9.23
C LEU A 187 -11.18 0.24 -10.26
#